data_AF-A0A1I7G6A7-F1
#
_entry.id   AF-A0A1I7G6A7-F1
#
_cell.length_a   1.000
_cell.length_b   1.000
_cell.length_c   1.000
_cell.angle_alpha   90.00
_cell.angle_beta   90.00
_cell.angle_gamma   90.00
#
_symmetry.space_group_name_H-M   'P 1'
#
loop_
_entity.id
_entity.type
_entity.pdbx_description
1 polymer ?
#
loop_
_entity_poly.entity_id
_entity_poly.type
_entity_poly.pdbx_seq_one_letter_code
_entity_poly.pdbx_strand_id
1 'polypeptide(L)'
;MKKFIWLAFLIPILGQAKETEKEFFIEMVNTTCSGHEDPDFCKWQIENLSAISSINTLTYYSCKLKNKKNDECSEAIKMFNYIQNQYDKNMSETTKK
;
A
#
# COMPACT_ATOMS: atom_id res chain seq x y z
N MET A 1 19.83 -4.65 48.08
CA MET A 1 19.05 -5.88 48.33
C MET A 1 18.41 -6.32 47.03
N LYS A 2 18.62 -7.61 46.69
CA LYS A 2 17.76 -8.54 45.90
C LYS A 2 17.13 -8.01 44.60
N LYS A 3 17.62 -8.43 43.42
CA LYS A 3 17.27 -9.68 42.69
C LYS A 3 15.78 -9.88 42.49
N PHE A 4 15.34 -9.86 41.22
CA PHE A 4 14.34 -10.69 40.50
C PHE A 4 14.20 -10.03 39.11
N ILE A 5 14.92 -10.41 38.03
CA ILE A 5 14.81 -11.63 37.19
C ILE A 5 13.36 -12.12 37.05
N TRP A 6 13.01 -12.54 35.83
CA TRP A 6 11.74 -13.08 35.33
C TRP A 6 10.87 -11.98 34.68
N LEU A 7 10.66 -11.91 33.37
CA LEU A 7 10.58 -12.98 32.37
C LEU A 7 11.32 -12.60 31.08
N ALA A 8 12.36 -13.37 30.77
CA ALA A 8 12.63 -13.75 29.39
C ALA A 8 11.59 -14.79 28.99
N PHE A 9 10.46 -14.37 28.41
CA PHE A 9 9.45 -15.16 27.69
C PHE A 9 8.52 -14.08 27.15
N LEU A 10 8.73 -13.53 25.96
CA LEU A 10 8.41 -14.20 24.70
C LEU A 10 9.41 -13.76 23.61
N ILE A 11 10.48 -14.52 23.48
CA ILE A 11 11.05 -14.85 22.17
C ILE A 11 9.90 -15.43 21.33
N PRO A 12 9.82 -15.27 20.00
CA PRO A 12 10.11 -14.12 19.14
C PRO A 12 8.86 -13.82 18.26
N ILE A 13 8.48 -12.57 17.98
CA ILE A 13 7.81 -12.34 16.68
C ILE A 13 8.90 -12.21 15.62
N LEU A 14 9.70 -13.27 15.49
CA LEU A 14 10.21 -13.68 14.19
C LEU A 14 8.98 -14.25 13.49
N GLY A 15 8.56 -13.62 12.39
CA GLY A 15 7.82 -14.37 11.38
C GLY A 15 6.33 -14.08 11.24
N GLN A 16 5.83 -12.90 11.63
CA GLN A 16 4.91 -12.28 10.68
C GLN A 16 5.81 -11.58 9.68
N ALA A 17 6.01 -12.23 8.52
CA ALA A 17 6.36 -11.50 7.32
C ALA A 17 5.49 -10.25 7.35
N LYS A 18 6.14 -9.08 7.53
CA LYS A 18 5.45 -7.81 7.44
C LYS A 18 5.00 -7.79 6.01
N GLU A 19 3.76 -8.25 5.78
CA GLU A 19 3.13 -8.15 4.48
C GLU A 19 3.45 -6.74 4.01
N THR A 20 4.14 -6.66 2.87
CA THR A 20 4.64 -5.36 2.45
C THR A 20 3.41 -4.47 2.33
N GLU A 21 3.49 -3.20 2.75
CA GLU A 21 2.34 -2.29 2.71
C GLU A 21 1.71 -2.25 1.29
N LYS A 22 2.54 -2.56 0.28
CA LYS A 22 2.14 -2.85 -1.10
C LYS A 22 1.25 -4.08 -1.27
N GLU A 23 1.64 -5.25 -0.75
CA GLU A 23 0.85 -6.48 -0.86
C GLU A 23 -0.53 -6.29 -0.24
N PHE A 24 -0.58 -5.72 0.97
CA PHE A 24 -1.84 -5.37 1.64
C PHE A 24 -2.69 -4.40 0.81
N PHE A 25 -2.07 -3.36 0.23
CA PHE A 25 -2.78 -2.41 -0.62
C PHE A 25 -3.36 -3.07 -1.88
N ILE A 26 -2.58 -3.95 -2.53
CA ILE A 26 -3.01 -4.69 -3.73
C ILE A 26 -4.18 -5.61 -3.39
N GLU A 27 -4.12 -6.32 -2.27
CA GLU A 27 -5.21 -7.17 -1.80
C GLU A 27 -6.49 -6.36 -1.57
N MET A 28 -6.38 -5.22 -0.90
CA MET A 28 -7.54 -4.35 -0.62
C MET A 28 -8.17 -3.79 -1.90
N VAL A 29 -7.37 -3.32 -2.87
CA VAL A 29 -7.89 -2.85 -4.17
C VAL A 29 -8.56 -3.98 -4.94
N ASN A 30 -7.92 -5.14 -5.06
CA ASN A 30 -8.49 -6.28 -5.78
C ASN A 30 -9.79 -6.77 -5.13
N THR A 31 -9.83 -6.88 -3.80
CA THR A 31 -11.02 -7.31 -3.07
C THR A 31 -12.16 -6.32 -3.25
N THR A 32 -11.88 -5.03 -3.07
CA THR A 32 -12.90 -3.98 -3.13
C THR A 32 -13.46 -3.81 -4.54
N CYS A 33 -12.63 -3.95 -5.58
CA CYS A 33 -13.08 -3.73 -6.96
C CYS A 33 -13.58 -5.00 -7.67
N SER A 34 -13.19 -6.20 -7.24
CA SER A 34 -13.65 -7.45 -7.88
C SER A 34 -15.14 -7.75 -7.65
N GLY A 35 -15.74 -7.22 -6.58
CA GLY A 35 -17.15 -7.41 -6.26
C GLY A 35 -18.11 -6.37 -6.86
N HIS A 36 -17.60 -5.38 -7.61
CA HIS A 36 -18.37 -4.22 -8.04
C HIS A 36 -18.07 -3.87 -9.50
N GLU A 37 -19.11 -3.80 -10.33
CA GLU A 37 -18.99 -3.42 -11.76
C GLU A 37 -19.02 -1.91 -11.99
N ASP A 38 -19.27 -1.12 -10.94
CA ASP A 38 -19.33 0.34 -11.01
C ASP A 38 -17.91 0.93 -10.96
N PRO A 39 -17.43 1.54 -12.06
CA PRO A 39 -16.10 2.11 -12.11
C PRO A 39 -15.96 3.38 -11.26
N ASP A 40 -17.04 4.14 -11.03
CA ASP A 40 -16.99 5.32 -10.17
C ASP A 40 -16.83 4.91 -8.70
N PHE A 41 -17.45 3.79 -8.32
CA PHE A 41 -17.22 3.16 -7.01
C PHE A 41 -15.76 2.73 -6.85
N CYS A 42 -15.20 1.97 -7.81
CA CYS A 42 -13.82 1.50 -7.69
C CYS A 42 -12.80 2.67 -7.73
N LYS A 43 -13.06 3.70 -8.54
CA LYS A 43 -12.29 4.96 -8.55
C LYS A 43 -12.27 5.60 -7.16
N TRP A 44 -13.43 5.80 -6.55
CA TRP A 44 -13.55 6.38 -5.22
C TRP A 44 -12.80 5.54 -4.17
N GLN A 45 -12.90 4.22 -4.24
CA GLN A 45 -12.20 3.31 -3.31
C GLN A 45 -10.67 3.39 -3.45
N ILE A 46 -10.15 3.45 -4.68
CA ILE A 46 -8.71 3.62 -4.92
C ILE A 46 -8.22 4.97 -4.37
N GLU A 47 -8.98 6.05 -4.55
CA GLU A 47 -8.65 7.36 -3.99
C GLU A 47 -8.61 7.32 -2.45
N ASN A 48 -9.58 6.66 -1.80
CA ASN A 48 -9.63 6.51 -0.34
C ASN A 48 -8.49 5.63 0.19
N LEU A 49 -8.25 4.47 -0.43
CA LEU A 49 -7.14 3.60 -0.06
C LEU A 49 -5.81 4.32 -0.27
N SER A 50 -5.66 5.08 -1.37
CA SER A 50 -4.47 5.89 -1.63
C SER A 50 -4.28 6.99 -0.59
N ALA A 51 -5.37 7.58 -0.09
CA ALA A 51 -5.30 8.57 0.99
C ALA A 51 -4.86 7.92 2.31
N ILE A 52 -5.27 6.68 2.58
CA ILE A 52 -4.77 5.91 3.73
C ILE A 52 -3.28 5.56 3.54
N SER A 53 -2.88 5.19 2.33
CA SER A 53 -1.48 4.92 1.98
C SER A 53 -0.64 6.17 1.70
N SER A 54 -1.15 7.37 2.05
CA SER A 54 -0.55 8.70 1.77
C SER A 54 0.94 8.81 2.07
N ILE A 55 1.46 8.07 3.04
CA ILE A 55 2.90 8.02 3.35
C ILE A 55 3.70 7.62 2.10
N ASN A 56 3.24 6.63 1.33
CA ASN A 56 3.96 6.15 0.16
C ASN A 56 3.78 7.04 -1.07
N THR A 57 2.63 7.71 -1.23
CA THR A 57 2.47 8.74 -2.27
C THR A 57 3.38 9.94 -2.00
N LEU A 58 3.48 10.39 -0.75
CA LEU A 58 4.41 11.45 -0.35
C LEU A 58 5.87 11.00 -0.47
N THR A 59 6.19 9.76 -0.07
CA THR A 59 7.51 9.16 -0.23
C THR A 59 7.89 9.04 -1.71
N TYR A 60 6.97 8.64 -2.60
CA TYR A 60 7.18 8.65 -4.04
C TYR A 60 7.61 10.03 -4.54
N TYR A 61 6.86 11.08 -4.22
CA TYR A 61 7.19 12.43 -4.66
C TYR A 61 8.53 12.90 -4.08
N SER A 62 8.78 12.63 -2.79
CA SER A 62 10.06 12.93 -2.14
C SER A 62 11.24 12.21 -2.81
N CYS A 63 11.07 10.93 -3.13
CA CYS A 63 12.07 10.09 -3.79
C CYS A 63 12.34 10.54 -5.23
N LYS A 64 11.28 10.85 -6.00
CA LYS A 64 11.37 11.33 -7.38
C LYS A 64 12.05 12.69 -7.44
N LEU A 65 11.64 13.65 -6.61
CA LEU A 65 12.20 15.00 -6.58
C LEU A 65 13.66 15.03 -6.11
N LYS A 66 14.05 14.10 -5.22
CA LYS A 66 15.42 14.01 -4.68
C LYS A 66 16.29 12.96 -5.37
N ASN A 67 15.81 12.33 -6.44
CA ASN A 67 16.49 11.24 -7.17
C ASN A 67 17.10 10.16 -6.23
N LYS A 68 16.37 9.81 -5.16
CA LYS A 68 16.81 8.80 -4.19
C LYS A 68 16.49 7.40 -4.70
N LYS A 69 17.40 6.45 -4.49
CA LYS A 69 17.34 5.08 -5.03
C LYS A 69 17.51 4.00 -3.94
N ASN A 70 16.91 4.19 -2.77
CA ASN A 70 16.90 3.17 -1.72
C ASN A 70 15.65 2.25 -1.86
N ASP A 71 15.60 1.20 -1.06
CA ASP A 71 14.53 0.20 -1.10
C ASP A 71 13.15 0.81 -0.80
N GLU A 72 13.08 1.73 0.16
CA GLU A 72 11.87 2.49 0.49
C GLU A 72 11.33 3.28 -0.71
N CYS A 73 12.23 3.95 -1.46
CA CYS A 73 11.86 4.65 -2.70
C CYS A 73 11.41 3.68 -3.79
N SER A 74 12.05 2.51 -3.90
CA SER A 74 11.66 1.48 -4.86
C SER A 74 10.23 0.98 -4.60
N GLU A 75 9.90 0.72 -3.34
CA GLU A 75 8.56 0.27 -2.94
C GLU A 75 7.51 1.36 -3.10
N ALA A 76 7.82 2.61 -2.72
CA ALA A 76 6.91 3.74 -2.94
C ALA A 76 6.62 3.96 -4.44
N ILE A 77 7.61 3.83 -5.32
CA ILE A 77 7.42 3.92 -6.78
C ILE A 77 6.54 2.77 -7.29
N LYS A 78 6.80 1.53 -6.86
CA LYS A 78 5.99 0.38 -7.26
C LYS A 78 4.54 0.55 -6.85
N MET A 79 4.29 1.02 -5.62
CA MET A 79 2.94 1.20 -5.12
C MET A 79 2.21 2.35 -5.83
N PHE A 80 2.87 3.50 -6.04
CA PHE A 80 2.29 4.61 -6.78
C PHE A 80 1.90 4.20 -8.21
N ASN A 81 2.79 3.50 -8.92
CA ASN A 81 2.51 3.04 -10.29
C ASN A 81 1.37 2.02 -10.33
N TYR A 82 1.27 1.13 -9.34
CA TYR A 82 0.13 0.21 -9.24
C TYR A 82 -1.19 0.98 -9.07
N ILE A 83 -1.23 1.95 -8.15
CA ILE A 83 -2.41 2.80 -7.90
C ILE A 83 -2.86 3.51 -9.17
N GLN A 84 -1.93 4.20 -9.85
CA GLN A 84 -2.24 4.96 -11.07
C GLN A 84 -2.78 4.05 -12.17
N ASN A 85 -2.19 2.86 -12.36
CA ASN A 85 -2.65 1.91 -13.36
C ASN A 85 -4.07 1.39 -13.08
N GLN A 86 -4.41 1.10 -11.82
CA GLN A 86 -5.78 0.66 -11.47
C GLN A 86 -6.79 1.79 -11.71
N TYR A 87 -6.47 3.01 -11.30
CA TYR A 87 -7.30 4.18 -11.56
C TYR A 87 -7.54 4.38 -13.08
N ASP A 88 -6.48 4.37 -13.88
CA ASP A 88 -6.55 4.59 -15.32
C ASP A 88 -7.37 3.50 -16.02
N LYS A 89 -7.17 2.23 -15.62
CA LYS A 89 -7.94 1.10 -16.15
C LYS A 89 -9.43 1.33 -15.92
N ASN A 90 -9.83 1.65 -14.70
CA ASN A 90 -11.25 1.85 -14.34
C ASN A 90 -11.86 3.03 -15.11
N MET A 91 -11.16 4.16 -15.19
CA MET A 91 -11.62 5.32 -15.95
C MET A 91 -11.76 5.04 -17.45
N SER A 92 -10.85 4.24 -18.01
CA SER A 92 -10.88 3.88 -19.43
C SER A 92 -12.03 2.92 -19.79
N GLU A 93 -12.45 2.07 -18.85
CA GLU A 93 -13.60 1.18 -18.99
C GLU A 93 -14.92 1.94 -18.89
N THR A 94 -15.01 2.99 -18.05
CA THR A 94 -16.16 3.93 -18.01
C THR A 94 -16.38 4.64 -19.34
N THR A 95 -15.31 5.08 -20.00
CA THR A 95 -15.39 5.93 -21.19
C THR A 95 -15.76 5.14 -22.46
N LYS A 96 -15.77 3.79 -22.40
CA LYS A 96 -16.08 2.91 -23.53
C LYS A 96 -17.54 2.41 -23.55
N LYS A 97 -18.36 2.78 -22.56
CA LYS A 97 -19.82 2.56 -22.56
C LYS A 97 -20.55 3.81 -23.04
#